data_AF-A0A452QCV2-F1
#
_entry.id   AF-A0A452QCV2-F1
#
_cell.length_a   1.000
_cell.length_b   1.000
_cell.length_c   1.000
_cell.angle_alpha   90.00
_cell.angle_beta   90.00
_cell.angle_gamma   90.00
#
_symmetry.space_group_name_H-M   'P 1'
#
loop_
_entity.id
_entity.type
_entity.pdbx_description
1 polymer ?
#
loop_
_entity_poly.entity_id
_entity_poly.type
_entity_poly.pdbx_seq_one_letter_code
_entity_poly.pdbx_strand_id
1 'polypeptide(L)'
;MDLGECTKIHDLALRADYEIASKERDLFFELDAMDHLESFIAECDRRTELAKKRLAETQEEISAEVSAKAEKVHELNEEIGKLLAKAEQLGAEGNVDESQKILMEVEKVRAKKKEAEEEYRNSMPASSFQQQKLRVCEVCSAYLGLHDNDRRLADHFGGKLHLGFIQIREKLDQLRKTVAEKQEKRNQDRLRRREEREREERLSRSLLVVCCRSRSRDRRRRRSRSASRERRKLSRSRSRDRHRRHRSRSRSHSRGHRRASRDRSAKYK
;
A
#
# COMPACT_ATOMS: atom_id res chain seq x y z
N MET A 1 12.84 7.22 -14.52
CA MET A 1 11.50 7.64 -14.04
C MET A 1 11.43 9.10 -14.44
N ASP A 2 11.08 9.37 -15.69
CA ASP A 2 10.89 10.75 -16.13
C ASP A 2 9.39 10.96 -16.29
N LEU A 3 8.85 11.81 -15.43
CA LEU A 3 7.46 12.30 -15.49
C LEU A 3 7.28 13.38 -16.57
N GLY A 4 8.36 13.70 -17.31
CA GLY A 4 8.41 14.77 -18.28
C GLY A 4 8.51 16.15 -17.61
N GLU A 5 8.28 17.20 -18.41
CA GLU A 5 8.17 18.56 -17.91
C GLU A 5 6.91 18.71 -17.05
N CYS A 6 7.04 19.40 -15.92
CA CYS A 6 5.90 19.61 -15.04
C CYS A 6 4.86 20.50 -15.71
N THR A 7 3.59 20.11 -15.61
CA THR A 7 2.46 20.88 -16.15
C THR A 7 2.14 22.13 -15.34
N LYS A 8 2.70 22.26 -14.14
CA LYS A 8 2.48 23.39 -13.22
C LYS A 8 3.59 24.43 -13.37
N ILE A 9 3.21 25.68 -13.11
CA ILE A 9 4.16 26.81 -13.12
C ILE A 9 4.95 26.79 -11.81
N HIS A 10 6.28 26.78 -11.91
CA HIS A 10 7.19 26.81 -10.79
C HIS A 10 8.03 28.08 -10.85
N ASP A 11 7.46 29.19 -10.35
CA ASP A 11 8.16 30.46 -10.21
C ASP A 11 8.69 30.65 -8.78
N LEU A 12 9.90 31.17 -8.65
CA LEU A 12 10.53 31.49 -7.36
C LEU A 12 9.80 32.61 -6.64
N ALA A 13 9.17 33.55 -7.37
CA ALA A 13 8.37 34.61 -6.78
C ALA A 13 7.16 34.05 -6.00
N LEU A 14 6.43 33.11 -6.62
CA LEU A 14 5.27 32.45 -6.01
C LEU A 14 5.63 31.65 -4.75
N ARG A 15 6.86 31.14 -4.69
CA ARG A 15 7.38 30.45 -3.50
C ARG A 15 7.57 31.43 -2.33
N ALA A 16 8.14 32.61 -2.58
CA ALA A 16 8.33 33.62 -1.54
C ALA A 16 6.98 34.10 -0.98
N ASP A 17 6.00 34.32 -1.86
CA ASP A 17 4.64 34.69 -1.47
C ASP A 17 3.98 33.60 -0.62
N TYR A 18 4.18 32.33 -0.97
CA TYR A 18 3.70 31.19 -0.18
C TYR A 18 4.36 31.12 1.21
N GLU A 19 5.66 31.36 1.32
CA GLU A 19 6.37 31.34 2.60
C GLU A 19 5.89 32.46 3.56
N ILE A 20 5.46 33.60 3.01
CA ILE A 20 4.83 34.68 3.78
C ILE A 20 3.41 34.27 4.18
N ALA A 21 2.60 33.80 3.23
CA ALA A 21 1.19 33.44 3.47
C ALA A 21 1.02 32.23 4.41
N SER A 22 1.95 31.27 4.37
CA SER A 22 1.94 30.06 5.22
C SER A 22 2.12 30.40 6.71
N LYS A 23 2.74 31.55 7.04
CA LYS A 23 2.84 32.04 8.42
C LYS A 23 1.52 32.62 8.92
N GLU A 24 0.72 33.19 8.03
CA GLU A 24 -0.55 33.84 8.37
C GLU A 24 -1.75 32.89 8.33
N ARG A 25 -1.75 31.90 7.43
CA ARG A 25 -2.91 31.02 7.19
C ARG A 25 -2.49 29.59 6.88
N ASP A 26 -3.25 28.63 7.43
CA ASP A 26 -3.16 27.22 7.04
C ASP A 26 -3.81 27.02 5.66
N LEU A 27 -2.98 26.87 4.63
CA LEU A 27 -3.42 26.78 3.24
C LEU A 27 -3.66 25.34 2.75
N PHE A 28 -3.46 24.32 3.59
CA PHE A 28 -3.68 22.89 3.31
C PHE A 28 -2.95 22.29 2.09
N PHE A 29 -2.12 23.05 1.37
CA PHE A 29 -1.30 22.54 0.25
C PHE A 29 -0.35 21.40 0.65
N GLU A 30 -0.03 21.28 1.94
CA GLU A 30 0.75 20.16 2.50
C GLU A 30 0.05 18.81 2.31
N LEU A 31 -1.29 18.76 2.33
CA LEU A 31 -2.05 17.52 2.12
C LEU A 31 -1.95 17.05 0.69
N ASP A 32 -2.21 17.94 -0.28
CA ASP A 32 -2.09 17.61 -1.70
C ASP A 32 -0.65 17.22 -2.07
N ALA A 33 0.34 17.88 -1.45
CA ALA A 33 1.75 17.53 -1.62
C ALA A 33 2.05 16.14 -1.03
N MET A 34 1.52 15.83 0.15
CA MET A 34 1.67 14.51 0.78
C MET A 34 1.06 13.41 -0.09
N ASP A 35 -0.18 13.58 -0.56
CA ASP A 35 -0.89 12.58 -1.38
C ASP A 35 -0.14 12.31 -2.70
N HIS A 36 0.43 13.35 -3.31
CA HIS A 36 1.23 13.22 -4.52
C HIS A 36 2.55 12.46 -4.27
N LEU A 37 3.25 12.78 -3.17
CA LEU A 37 4.49 12.07 -2.81
C LEU A 37 4.23 10.63 -2.38
N GLU A 38 3.13 10.36 -1.66
CA GLU A 38 2.71 9.01 -1.28
C GLU A 38 2.42 8.16 -2.51
N SER A 39 1.67 8.71 -3.48
CA SER A 39 1.38 8.02 -4.75
C SER A 39 2.67 7.71 -5.51
N PHE A 40 3.63 8.63 -5.52
CA PHE A 40 4.91 8.44 -6.19
C PHE A 40 5.77 7.37 -5.52
N ILE A 41 5.85 7.36 -4.18
CA ILE A 41 6.58 6.33 -3.44
C ILE A 41 5.91 4.97 -3.60
N ALA A 42 4.59 4.89 -3.54
CA ALA A 42 3.86 3.63 -3.73
C ALA A 42 4.14 3.00 -5.10
N GLU A 43 4.18 3.80 -6.17
CA GLU A 43 4.53 3.30 -7.50
C GLU A 43 6.00 2.81 -7.57
N CYS A 44 6.92 3.51 -6.90
CA CYS A 44 8.32 3.08 -6.83
C CYS A 44 8.50 1.78 -6.05
N ASP A 45 7.82 1.65 -4.92
CA ASP A 45 7.88 0.45 -4.09
C ASP A 45 7.25 -0.74 -4.82
N ARG A 46 6.09 -0.55 -5.48
CA ARG A 46 5.48 -1.56 -6.36
C ARG A 46 6.44 -2.00 -7.47
N ARG A 47 7.14 -1.06 -8.10
CA ARG A 47 8.12 -1.38 -9.15
C ARG A 47 9.33 -2.14 -8.59
N THR A 48 9.75 -1.79 -7.38
CA THR A 48 10.83 -2.48 -6.65
C THR A 48 10.43 -3.92 -6.31
N GLU A 49 9.21 -4.15 -5.84
CA GLU A 49 8.68 -5.48 -5.58
C GLU A 49 8.58 -6.32 -6.85
N LEU A 50 8.08 -5.75 -7.95
CA LEU A 50 8.02 -6.44 -9.24
C LEU A 50 9.42 -6.80 -9.76
N ALA A 51 10.40 -5.91 -9.61
CA ALA A 51 11.78 -6.20 -9.98
C ALA A 51 12.39 -7.30 -9.10
N LYS A 52 12.12 -7.27 -7.78
CA LYS A 52 12.54 -8.33 -6.84
C LYS A 52 11.90 -9.67 -7.20
N LYS A 53 10.60 -9.70 -7.52
CA LYS A 53 9.87 -10.92 -7.95
C LYS A 53 10.43 -11.48 -9.24
N ARG A 54 10.66 -10.63 -10.26
CA ARG A 54 11.28 -11.07 -11.52
C ARG A 54 12.67 -11.67 -11.31
N LEU A 55 13.50 -11.07 -10.47
CA LEU A 55 14.80 -11.66 -10.13
C LEU A 55 14.64 -13.00 -9.41
N ALA A 56 13.73 -13.09 -8.43
CA ALA A 56 13.48 -14.32 -7.72
C ALA A 56 12.97 -15.42 -8.66
N GLU A 57 11.99 -15.13 -9.52
CA GLU A 57 11.48 -16.05 -10.54
C GLU A 57 12.60 -16.54 -11.47
N THR A 58 13.44 -15.64 -12.00
CA THR A 58 14.59 -16.06 -12.83
C THR A 58 15.61 -16.89 -12.05
N GLN A 59 15.84 -16.58 -10.76
CA GLN A 59 16.74 -17.37 -9.91
C GLN A 59 16.17 -18.76 -9.61
N GLU A 60 14.87 -18.86 -9.36
CA GLU A 60 14.16 -20.12 -9.13
C GLU A 60 14.12 -20.98 -10.40
N GLU A 61 13.79 -20.41 -11.55
CA GLU A 61 13.80 -21.11 -12.85
C GLU A 61 15.20 -21.67 -13.18
N ILE A 62 16.24 -20.84 -13.07
CA ILE A 62 17.61 -21.28 -13.34
C ILE A 62 18.06 -22.32 -12.31
N SER A 63 17.75 -22.13 -11.02
CA SER A 63 18.17 -23.08 -9.97
C SER A 63 17.44 -24.43 -10.09
N ALA A 64 16.17 -24.44 -10.49
CA ALA A 64 15.40 -25.66 -10.72
C ALA A 64 15.91 -26.43 -11.94
N GLU A 65 16.17 -25.74 -13.06
CA GLU A 65 16.75 -26.38 -14.25
C GLU A 65 18.16 -26.93 -14.01
N VAL A 66 18.97 -26.17 -13.27
CA VAL A 66 20.33 -26.58 -12.88
C VAL A 66 20.28 -27.75 -11.90
N SER A 67 19.39 -27.74 -10.90
CA SER A 67 19.23 -28.84 -9.94
C SER A 67 18.79 -30.12 -10.65
N ALA A 68 17.78 -30.04 -11.53
CA ALA A 68 17.29 -31.21 -12.26
C ALA A 68 18.37 -31.83 -13.17
N LYS A 69 19.20 -31.01 -13.83
CA LYS A 69 20.31 -31.50 -14.65
C LYS A 69 21.46 -32.04 -13.80
N ALA A 70 21.74 -31.43 -12.65
CA ALA A 70 22.72 -31.95 -11.70
C ALA A 70 22.27 -33.30 -11.11
N GLU A 71 21.00 -33.42 -10.74
CA GLU A 71 20.37 -34.67 -10.27
C GLU A 71 20.49 -35.77 -11.32
N LYS A 72 20.21 -35.48 -12.60
CA LYS A 72 20.37 -36.44 -13.70
C LYS A 72 21.83 -36.92 -13.85
N VAL A 73 22.81 -36.03 -13.66
CA VAL A 73 24.23 -36.42 -13.64
C VAL A 73 24.55 -37.28 -12.41
N HIS A 74 23.97 -36.97 -11.25
CA HIS A 74 24.12 -37.78 -10.04
C HIS A 74 23.50 -39.18 -10.18
N GLU A 75 22.29 -39.29 -10.73
CA GLU A 75 21.63 -40.57 -11.01
C GLU A 75 22.45 -41.47 -11.93
N LEU A 76 22.98 -40.91 -13.03
CA LEU A 76 23.86 -41.65 -13.94
C LEU A 76 25.17 -42.08 -13.25
N ASN A 77 25.70 -41.27 -12.32
CA ASN A 77 26.86 -41.66 -11.52
C ASN A 77 26.54 -42.83 -10.57
N GLU A 78 25.38 -42.83 -9.93
CA GLU A 78 24.94 -43.93 -9.07
C GLU A 78 24.72 -45.21 -9.88
N GLU A 79 24.14 -45.12 -11.07
CA GLU A 79 23.94 -46.25 -11.97
C GLU A 79 25.27 -46.84 -12.44
N ILE A 80 26.23 -45.99 -12.81
CA ILE A 80 27.61 -46.42 -13.12
C ILE A 80 28.23 -47.13 -11.92
N GLY A 81 28.08 -46.59 -10.71
CA GLY A 81 28.59 -47.21 -9.48
C GLY A 81 27.99 -48.61 -9.22
N LYS A 82 26.66 -48.76 -9.40
CA LYS A 82 25.96 -50.04 -9.25
C LYS A 82 26.39 -51.07 -10.30
N LEU A 83 26.55 -50.66 -11.56
CA LEU A 83 26.98 -51.55 -12.64
C LEU A 83 28.45 -51.95 -12.51
N LEU A 84 29.33 -51.04 -12.07
CA LEU A 84 30.73 -51.36 -11.78
C LEU A 84 30.86 -52.37 -10.65
N ALA A 85 30.11 -52.18 -9.55
CA ALA A 85 30.11 -53.15 -8.44
C ALA A 85 29.63 -54.55 -8.88
N LYS A 86 28.62 -54.63 -9.76
CA LYS A 86 28.16 -55.90 -10.34
C LYS A 86 29.21 -56.52 -11.28
N ALA A 87 29.89 -55.71 -12.08
CA ALA A 87 30.97 -56.18 -12.95
C ALA A 87 32.14 -56.75 -12.13
N GLU A 88 32.50 -56.10 -11.02
CA GLU A 88 33.54 -56.58 -10.08
C GLU A 88 33.15 -57.91 -9.43
N GLN A 89 31.88 -58.08 -9.01
CA GLN A 89 31.40 -59.33 -8.44
C GLN A 89 31.45 -60.50 -9.44
N LEU A 90 30.94 -60.33 -10.66
CA LEU A 90 31.00 -61.36 -11.70
C LEU A 90 32.44 -61.66 -12.14
N GLY A 91 33.32 -60.66 -12.09
CA GLY A 91 34.75 -60.83 -12.30
C GLY A 91 35.39 -61.71 -11.23
N ALA A 92 34.99 -61.55 -9.96
CA ALA A 92 35.47 -62.38 -8.84
C ALA A 92 34.94 -63.82 -8.90
N GLU A 93 33.73 -64.03 -9.42
CA GLU A 93 33.13 -65.35 -9.64
C GLU A 93 33.71 -66.08 -10.87
N GLY A 94 34.53 -65.42 -11.69
CA GLY A 94 35.19 -66.00 -12.86
C GLY A 94 34.34 -66.00 -14.15
N ASN A 95 33.17 -65.35 -14.14
CA ASN A 95 32.31 -65.20 -15.32
C ASN A 95 32.79 -64.05 -16.21
N VAL A 96 33.87 -64.29 -16.95
CA VAL A 96 34.56 -63.28 -17.78
C VAL A 96 33.67 -62.75 -18.91
N ASP A 97 32.92 -63.62 -19.59
CA ASP A 97 32.06 -63.22 -20.71
C ASP A 97 30.88 -62.34 -20.30
N GLU A 98 30.32 -62.56 -19.11
CA GLU A 98 29.22 -61.75 -18.58
C GLU A 98 29.73 -60.42 -18.00
N SER A 99 30.89 -60.42 -17.32
CA SER A 99 31.50 -59.18 -16.83
C SER A 99 31.89 -58.24 -17.97
N GLN A 100 32.39 -58.76 -19.11
CA GLN A 100 32.65 -57.95 -20.30
C GLN A 100 31.39 -57.29 -20.87
N LYS A 101 30.24 -57.97 -20.86
CA LYS A 101 28.96 -57.38 -21.31
C LYS A 101 28.51 -56.24 -20.41
N ILE A 102 28.62 -56.40 -19.08
CA ILE A 102 28.28 -55.33 -18.13
C ILE A 102 29.24 -54.15 -18.28
N LEU A 103 30.53 -54.39 -18.53
CA LEU A 103 31.50 -53.32 -18.79
C LEU A 103 31.17 -52.53 -20.05
N MET A 104 30.72 -53.19 -21.13
CA MET A 104 30.23 -52.49 -22.33
C MET A 104 28.97 -51.65 -22.04
N GLU A 105 28.10 -52.10 -21.14
CA GLU A 105 26.96 -51.29 -20.68
C GLU A 105 27.42 -50.07 -19.85
N VAL A 106 28.40 -50.24 -18.96
CA VAL A 106 29.02 -49.12 -18.21
C VAL A 106 29.61 -48.09 -19.16
N GLU A 107 30.28 -48.49 -20.24
CA GLU A 107 30.81 -47.54 -21.25
C GLU A 107 29.69 -46.76 -21.94
N LYS A 108 28.57 -47.40 -22.27
CA LYS A 108 27.38 -46.71 -22.83
C LYS A 108 26.80 -45.71 -21.84
N VAL A 109 26.69 -46.07 -20.55
CA VAL A 109 26.19 -45.16 -19.51
C VAL A 109 27.18 -44.03 -19.24
N ARG A 110 28.50 -44.28 -19.31
CA ARG A 110 29.54 -43.23 -19.24
C ARG A 110 29.47 -42.26 -20.41
N ALA A 111 29.18 -42.72 -21.63
CA ALA A 111 28.97 -41.85 -22.77
C ALA A 111 27.76 -40.93 -22.54
N LYS A 112 26.63 -41.48 -22.07
CA LYS A 112 25.43 -40.70 -21.69
C LYS A 112 25.69 -39.72 -20.54
N LYS A 113 26.51 -40.11 -19.55
CA LYS A 113 26.94 -39.22 -18.47
C LYS A 113 27.72 -38.03 -19.03
N LYS A 114 28.66 -38.27 -19.94
CA LYS A 114 29.46 -37.20 -20.56
C LYS A 114 28.59 -36.23 -21.33
N GLU A 115 27.60 -36.74 -22.08
CA GLU A 115 26.61 -35.93 -22.79
C GLU A 115 25.73 -35.12 -21.80
N ALA A 116 25.26 -35.73 -20.71
CA ALA A 116 24.50 -35.04 -19.67
C ALA A 116 25.33 -33.99 -18.90
N GLU A 117 26.63 -34.22 -18.67
CA GLU A 117 27.55 -33.23 -18.09
C GLU A 117 27.84 -32.07 -19.04
N GLU A 118 27.86 -32.34 -20.35
CA GLU A 118 28.04 -31.33 -21.38
C GLU A 118 26.75 -30.50 -21.54
N GLU A 119 25.58 -31.12 -21.50
CA GLU A 119 24.28 -30.43 -21.38
C GLU A 119 24.20 -29.61 -20.10
N TYR A 120 24.65 -30.13 -18.96
CA TYR A 120 24.70 -29.40 -17.68
C TYR A 120 25.58 -28.15 -17.80
N ARG A 121 26.81 -28.29 -18.32
CA ARG A 121 27.72 -27.16 -18.55
C ARG A 121 27.18 -26.14 -19.56
N ASN A 122 26.58 -26.60 -20.65
CA ASN A 122 25.99 -25.73 -21.66
C ASN A 122 24.73 -25.02 -21.15
N SER A 123 23.97 -25.68 -20.28
CA SER A 123 22.81 -25.10 -19.60
C SER A 123 23.15 -24.19 -18.43
N MET A 124 24.43 -24.09 -18.09
CA MET A 124 24.95 -23.11 -17.15
C MET A 124 25.70 -21.99 -17.89
N PRO A 125 25.03 -21.21 -18.77
CA PRO A 125 25.69 -20.11 -19.46
C PRO A 125 26.11 -19.05 -18.44
N ALA A 126 27.35 -18.56 -18.59
CA ALA A 126 27.92 -17.52 -17.73
C ALA A 126 27.06 -16.25 -17.63
N SER A 127 26.24 -15.97 -18.65
CA SER A 127 25.28 -14.86 -18.70
C SER A 127 24.10 -15.02 -17.72
N SER A 128 23.62 -16.24 -17.48
CA SER A 128 22.57 -16.52 -16.48
C SER A 128 23.11 -16.36 -15.06
N PHE A 129 24.36 -16.80 -14.83
CA PHE A 129 25.06 -16.61 -13.56
C PHE A 129 25.36 -15.14 -13.24
N GLN A 130 25.52 -14.30 -14.26
CA GLN A 130 25.65 -12.85 -14.07
C GLN A 130 24.34 -12.22 -13.56
N GLN A 131 23.17 -12.72 -13.98
CA GLN A 131 21.87 -12.25 -13.49
C GLN A 131 21.61 -12.66 -12.03
N GLN A 132 22.13 -13.83 -11.59
CA GLN A 132 22.05 -14.28 -10.20
C GLN A 132 22.82 -13.39 -9.22
N LYS A 133 23.75 -12.57 -9.72
CA LYS A 133 24.56 -11.66 -8.88
C LYS A 133 23.99 -10.26 -8.79
N LEU A 134 22.79 -10.01 -9.30
CA LEU A 134 22.14 -8.70 -9.21
C LEU A 134 21.20 -8.63 -8.00
N ARG A 135 21.25 -7.51 -7.31
CA ARG A 135 20.34 -7.11 -6.24
C ARG A 135 19.61 -5.84 -6.67
N VAL A 136 18.33 -5.71 -6.34
CA VAL A 136 17.60 -4.43 -6.54
C VAL A 136 17.86 -3.50 -5.35
N CYS A 137 18.22 -2.25 -5.63
CA CYS A 137 18.28 -1.18 -4.62
C CYS A 137 16.86 -0.78 -4.18
N GLU A 138 16.64 -0.71 -2.88
CA GLU A 138 15.32 -0.45 -2.26
C GLU A 138 14.86 0.99 -2.36
N VAL A 139 15.76 1.89 -2.79
CA VAL A 139 15.50 3.33 -2.92
C VAL A 139 15.26 3.68 -4.38
N CYS A 140 16.13 3.23 -5.29
CA CYS A 140 16.09 3.59 -6.72
C CYS A 140 15.40 2.59 -7.64
N SER A 141 15.03 1.41 -7.13
CA SER A 141 14.58 0.27 -7.93
C SER A 141 15.54 -0.15 -9.04
N ALA A 142 16.82 0.24 -8.96
CA ALA A 142 17.84 -0.10 -9.95
C ALA A 142 18.52 -1.42 -9.59
N TYR A 143 19.01 -2.15 -10.59
CA TYR A 143 19.81 -3.35 -10.39
C TYR A 143 21.27 -2.99 -10.07
N LEU A 144 21.81 -3.56 -9.01
CA LEU A 144 23.19 -3.42 -8.55
C LEU A 144 23.84 -4.81 -8.54
N GLY A 145 25.08 -4.95 -8.99
CA GLY A 145 25.84 -6.18 -8.82
C GLY A 145 26.31 -6.34 -7.38
N LEU A 146 26.18 -7.54 -6.81
CA LEU A 146 26.76 -7.90 -5.50
C LEU A 146 28.28 -7.78 -5.45
N HIS A 147 28.93 -7.92 -6.61
CA HIS A 147 30.40 -7.88 -6.74
C HIS A 147 30.88 -6.58 -7.39
N ASP A 148 30.02 -5.56 -7.46
CA ASP A 148 30.46 -4.27 -7.96
C ASP A 148 31.41 -3.62 -6.96
N ASN A 149 32.47 -3.00 -7.50
CA ASN A 149 33.45 -2.26 -6.69
C ASN A 149 32.77 -1.12 -5.91
N ASP A 150 33.25 -0.86 -4.69
CA ASP A 150 32.73 0.20 -3.82
C ASP A 150 32.68 1.58 -4.50
N ARG A 151 33.60 1.86 -5.42
CA ARG A 151 33.58 3.09 -6.22
C ARG A 151 32.32 3.21 -7.09
N ARG A 152 31.87 2.12 -7.71
CA ARG A 152 30.65 2.09 -8.52
C ARG A 152 29.39 2.17 -7.65
N LEU A 153 29.42 1.54 -6.47
CA LEU A 153 28.36 1.68 -5.48
C LEU A 153 28.24 3.15 -5.01
N ALA A 154 29.37 3.83 -4.77
CA ALA A 154 29.39 5.25 -4.43
C ALA A 154 28.77 6.11 -5.54
N ASP A 155 29.06 5.83 -6.81
CA ASP A 155 28.43 6.53 -7.95
C ASP A 155 26.92 6.29 -8.01
N HIS A 156 26.44 5.09 -7.63
CA HIS A 156 25.01 4.81 -7.51
C HIS A 156 24.35 5.61 -6.37
N PHE A 157 24.95 5.57 -5.17
CA PHE A 157 24.42 6.24 -3.99
C PHE A 157 24.53 7.77 -4.07
N GLY A 158 25.58 8.28 -4.71
CA GLY A 158 25.77 9.70 -5.04
C GLY A 158 25.00 10.16 -6.28
N GLY A 159 24.29 9.25 -6.94
CA GLY A 159 23.48 9.57 -8.11
C GLY A 159 22.28 10.44 -7.76
N LYS A 160 21.89 11.32 -8.69
CA LYS A 160 20.73 12.23 -8.55
C LYS A 160 19.43 11.49 -8.24
N LEU A 161 19.25 10.29 -8.82
CA LEU A 161 18.08 9.46 -8.56
C LEU A 161 18.04 8.99 -7.10
N HIS A 162 19.15 8.47 -6.57
CA HIS A 162 19.21 7.93 -5.21
C HIS A 162 19.01 9.02 -4.16
N LEU A 163 19.76 10.11 -4.29
CA LEU A 163 19.63 11.26 -3.39
C LEU A 163 18.24 11.90 -3.50
N GLY A 164 17.66 11.97 -4.70
CA GLY A 164 16.31 12.49 -4.90
C GLY A 164 15.25 11.66 -4.19
N PHE A 165 15.34 10.32 -4.26
CA PHE A 165 14.40 9.44 -3.56
C PHE A 165 14.55 9.48 -2.04
N ILE A 166 15.78 9.61 -1.52
CA ILE A 166 16.01 9.82 -0.09
C ILE A 166 15.34 11.12 0.35
N GLN A 167 15.59 12.22 -0.36
CA GLN A 167 14.98 13.51 -0.06
C GLN A 167 13.45 13.47 -0.12
N ILE A 168 12.88 12.76 -1.10
CA ILE A 168 11.42 12.60 -1.20
C ILE A 168 10.86 11.83 0.01
N ARG A 169 11.50 10.73 0.43
CA ARG A 169 11.09 9.96 1.61
C ARG A 169 11.19 10.79 2.89
N GLU A 170 12.30 11.49 3.09
CA GLU A 170 12.48 12.41 4.23
C GLU A 170 11.45 13.54 4.23
N LYS A 171 11.15 14.11 3.07
CA LYS A 171 10.13 15.17 2.92
C LYS A 171 8.74 14.65 3.22
N LEU A 172 8.43 13.43 2.81
CA LEU A 172 7.16 12.79 3.12
C LEU A 172 7.02 12.56 4.63
N ASP A 173 8.06 12.09 5.31
CA ASP A 173 8.05 11.93 6.77
C ASP A 173 7.93 13.26 7.51
N GLN A 174 8.56 14.32 7.00
CA GLN A 174 8.39 15.69 7.51
C GLN A 174 6.93 16.15 7.36
N LEU A 175 6.34 15.99 6.17
CA LEU A 175 4.96 16.39 5.89
C LEU A 175 3.94 15.57 6.70
N ARG A 176 4.17 14.27 6.89
CA ARG A 176 3.33 13.43 7.75
C ARG A 176 3.31 13.94 9.19
N LYS A 177 4.46 14.35 9.73
CA LYS A 177 4.53 14.94 11.08
C LYS A 177 3.79 16.26 11.15
N THR A 178 3.99 17.18 10.19
CA THR A 178 3.30 18.48 10.21
C THR A 178 1.78 18.33 10.05
N VAL A 179 1.34 17.42 9.18
CA VAL A 179 -0.08 17.10 8.99
C VAL A 179 -0.66 16.48 10.26
N ALA A 180 0.04 15.52 10.88
CA ALA A 180 -0.39 14.90 12.13
C ALA A 180 -0.52 15.93 13.26
N GLU A 181 0.48 16.79 13.46
CA GLU A 181 0.43 17.88 14.46
C GLU A 181 -0.73 18.85 14.20
N LYS A 182 -0.97 19.24 12.94
CA LYS A 182 -2.10 20.10 12.56
C LYS A 182 -3.45 19.40 12.79
N GLN A 183 -3.53 18.12 12.49
CA GLN A 183 -4.74 17.32 12.69
C GLN A 183 -5.02 17.10 14.19
N GLU A 184 -3.98 16.90 15.00
CA GLU A 184 -4.06 16.83 16.46
C GLU A 184 -4.51 18.15 17.06
N LYS A 185 -3.92 19.29 16.66
CA LYS A 185 -4.37 20.63 17.10
C LYS A 185 -5.85 20.85 16.75
N ARG A 186 -6.26 20.50 15.53
CA ARG A 186 -7.66 20.59 15.10
C ARG A 186 -8.57 19.66 15.90
N ASN A 187 -8.11 18.45 16.25
CA ASN A 187 -8.87 17.52 17.09
C ASN A 187 -8.96 18.00 18.54
N GLN A 188 -7.88 18.54 19.10
CA GLN A 188 -7.85 19.14 20.43
C GLN A 188 -8.78 20.36 20.51
N ASP A 189 -8.81 21.22 19.50
CA ASP A 189 -9.76 22.34 19.44
C ASP A 189 -11.21 21.88 19.32
N ARG A 190 -11.47 20.81 18.56
CA ARG A 190 -12.81 20.19 18.50
C ARG A 190 -13.22 19.60 19.84
N LEU A 191 -12.30 18.96 20.57
CA LEU A 191 -12.53 18.43 21.91
C LEU A 191 -12.75 19.56 22.92
N ARG A 192 -11.93 20.62 22.91
CA ARG A 192 -12.10 21.80 23.77
C ARG A 192 -13.46 22.47 23.54
N ARG A 193 -13.88 22.68 22.29
CA ARG A 193 -15.21 23.21 21.98
C ARG A 193 -16.35 22.29 22.44
N ARG A 194 -16.14 20.98 22.43
CA ARG A 194 -17.13 20.01 22.94
C ARG A 194 -17.20 20.07 24.47
N GLU A 195 -16.06 20.09 25.14
CA GLU A 195 -15.96 20.22 26.60
C GLU A 195 -16.54 21.55 27.10
N GLU A 196 -16.33 22.64 26.37
CA GLU A 196 -16.90 23.96 26.68
C GLU A 196 -18.43 23.93 26.60
N ARG A 197 -18.99 23.34 25.53
CA ARG A 197 -20.45 23.11 25.42
C ARG A 197 -20.98 22.23 26.55
N GLU A 198 -20.26 21.16 26.91
CA GLU A 198 -20.66 20.28 28.02
C GLU A 198 -20.59 21.01 29.38
N ARG A 199 -19.61 21.89 29.60
CA ARG A 199 -19.53 22.75 30.80
C ARG A 199 -20.68 23.76 30.84
N GLU A 200 -20.96 24.42 29.72
CA GLU A 200 -22.05 25.39 29.61
C GLU A 200 -23.42 24.72 29.80
N GLU A 201 -23.62 23.50 29.27
CA GLU A 201 -24.80 22.68 29.55
C GLU A 201 -24.89 22.29 31.03
N ARG A 202 -23.79 21.88 31.67
CA ARG A 202 -23.78 21.58 33.12
C ARG A 202 -24.10 22.81 33.97
N LEU A 203 -23.55 23.97 33.64
CA LEU A 203 -23.84 25.24 34.32
C LEU A 203 -25.30 25.67 34.11
N SER A 204 -25.80 25.59 32.88
CA SER A 204 -27.21 25.87 32.54
C SER A 204 -28.17 24.94 33.27
N ARG A 205 -27.82 23.65 33.37
CA ARG A 205 -28.60 22.66 34.12
C ARG A 205 -28.57 22.94 35.62
N SER A 206 -27.45 23.41 36.16
CA SER A 206 -27.31 23.81 37.56
C SER A 206 -28.10 25.10 37.86
N LEU A 207 -28.08 26.09 36.97
CA LEU A 207 -28.88 27.31 37.05
C LEU A 207 -30.38 27.03 36.95
N LEU A 208 -30.81 26.09 36.09
CA LEU A 208 -32.19 25.62 36.03
C LEU A 208 -32.64 24.98 37.35
N VAL A 209 -31.79 24.17 37.99
CA VAL A 209 -32.08 23.57 39.31
C VAL A 209 -32.22 24.65 40.39
N VAL A 210 -31.33 25.65 40.40
CA VAL A 210 -31.40 26.78 41.36
C VAL A 210 -32.65 27.65 41.13
N CYS A 211 -32.98 27.95 39.87
CA CYS A 211 -34.17 28.73 39.51
C CYS A 211 -35.48 28.02 39.90
N CYS A 212 -35.56 26.69 39.73
CA CYS A 212 -36.67 25.87 40.21
C CYS A 212 -36.81 25.88 41.75
N ARG A 213 -35.68 25.95 42.48
CA ARG A 213 -35.67 26.09 43.95
C ARG A 213 -36.18 27.45 44.43
N SER A 214 -35.86 28.53 43.71
CA SER A 214 -36.33 29.90 44.02
C SER A 214 -37.81 30.12 43.65
N ARG A 215 -38.27 29.61 42.50
CA ARG A 215 -39.70 29.69 42.09
C ARG A 215 -40.65 28.91 43.02
N SER A 216 -40.12 27.94 43.76
CA SER A 216 -40.86 27.16 44.75
C SER A 216 -41.00 27.88 46.10
N ARG A 217 -40.13 28.86 46.39
CA ARG A 217 -40.23 29.70 47.60
C ARG A 217 -41.24 30.85 47.44
N ASP A 218 -41.35 31.45 46.24
CA ASP A 218 -42.32 32.54 46.01
C ASP A 218 -43.79 32.07 45.90
N ARG A 219 -44.04 30.82 45.50
CA ARG A 219 -45.41 30.26 45.47
C ARG A 219 -46.02 29.99 46.85
N ARG A 220 -45.24 30.07 47.94
CA ARG A 220 -45.77 29.93 49.31
C ARG A 220 -46.20 31.24 49.97
N ARG A 221 -45.97 32.41 49.35
CA ARG A 221 -46.25 33.73 49.97
C ARG A 221 -47.50 34.46 49.45
N ARG A 222 -48.30 33.86 48.55
CA ARG A 222 -49.57 34.45 48.08
C ARG A 222 -50.76 33.47 48.10
N ARG A 223 -50.95 32.77 49.22
CA ARG A 223 -52.20 32.03 49.50
C ARG A 223 -52.86 32.54 50.78
N SER A 224 -53.19 33.82 50.81
CA SER A 224 -54.02 34.41 51.87
C SER A 224 -54.58 35.77 51.44
N ARG A 225 -55.71 35.75 50.72
CA ARG A 225 -56.85 36.66 50.93
C ARG A 225 -58.02 36.30 50.01
N SER A 226 -59.11 35.92 50.65
CA SER A 226 -60.45 35.64 50.16
C SER A 226 -61.12 36.87 49.57
N ALA A 227 -61.83 36.74 48.44
CA ALA A 227 -63.08 37.46 48.13
C ALA A 227 -63.63 37.08 46.74
N SER A 228 -64.71 36.30 46.75
CA SER A 228 -66.00 36.51 46.08
C SER A 228 -66.11 36.91 44.59
N ARG A 229 -66.94 36.12 43.88
CA ARG A 229 -67.66 36.38 42.60
C ARG A 229 -66.75 36.40 41.35
N GLU A 230 -67.09 35.82 40.20
CA GLU A 230 -68.39 35.45 39.64
C GLU A 230 -68.18 34.38 38.53
N ARG A 231 -69.15 33.49 38.38
CA ARG A 231 -69.23 32.53 37.27
C ARG A 231 -69.41 33.27 35.95
N ARG A 232 -68.60 32.96 34.94
CA ARG A 232 -69.08 32.92 33.55
C ARG A 232 -68.39 31.80 32.78
N LYS A 233 -69.19 30.76 32.50
CA LYS A 233 -68.85 29.68 31.58
C LYS A 233 -68.84 30.26 30.16
N LEU A 234 -67.77 30.02 29.40
CA LEU A 234 -67.86 30.01 27.95
C LEU A 234 -67.06 28.83 27.40
N SER A 235 -67.82 27.82 26.99
CA SER A 235 -67.40 26.67 26.20
C SER A 235 -66.84 27.12 24.85
N ARG A 236 -65.59 26.77 24.55
CA ARG A 236 -65.18 26.59 23.16
C ARG A 236 -64.07 25.55 23.05
N SER A 237 -64.51 24.36 22.65
CA SER A 237 -63.69 23.26 22.15
C SER A 237 -62.83 23.74 20.98
N ARG A 238 -61.51 23.52 21.07
CA ARG A 238 -60.64 23.34 19.90
C ARG A 238 -59.37 22.61 20.29
N SER A 239 -59.41 21.31 20.04
CA SER A 239 -58.25 20.43 19.89
C SER A 239 -57.27 21.05 18.89
N ARG A 240 -55.97 21.12 19.23
CA ARG A 240 -54.89 21.23 18.25
C ARG A 240 -53.59 20.62 18.77
N ASP A 241 -53.44 19.38 18.34
CA ASP A 241 -52.26 18.65 17.90
C ASP A 241 -50.85 19.00 18.37
N ARG A 242 -50.23 17.93 18.90
CA ARG A 242 -48.80 17.72 19.12
C ARG A 242 -48.05 17.72 17.79
N HIS A 243 -47.06 18.58 17.63
CA HIS A 243 -46.05 18.44 16.57
C HIS A 243 -44.82 17.69 17.09
N ARG A 244 -44.73 16.39 16.76
CA ARG A 244 -43.48 15.63 16.70
C ARG A 244 -43.07 15.54 15.22
N ARG A 245 -42.01 16.25 14.81
CA ARG A 245 -41.39 16.03 13.49
C ARG A 245 -40.27 15.00 13.63
N HIS A 246 -40.56 13.76 13.22
CA HIS A 246 -39.55 12.76 12.90
C HIS A 246 -39.03 13.02 11.49
N ARG A 247 -37.70 13.09 11.37
CA ARG A 247 -36.97 13.23 10.11
C ARG A 247 -36.58 11.83 9.64
N SER A 248 -37.34 11.28 8.68
CA SER A 248 -37.06 9.97 8.09
C SER A 248 -36.49 10.10 6.69
N ARG A 249 -35.54 9.21 6.43
CA ARG A 249 -34.60 9.13 5.32
C ARG A 249 -35.00 7.94 4.44
N SER A 250 -35.24 8.15 3.14
CA SER A 250 -35.23 7.11 2.08
C SER A 250 -35.46 7.78 0.71
N ARG A 251 -34.52 7.79 -0.25
CA ARG A 251 -34.11 6.74 -1.22
C ARG A 251 -35.23 6.28 -2.18
N SER A 252 -35.26 6.86 -3.39
CA SER A 252 -35.89 6.34 -4.63
C SER A 252 -35.18 7.04 -5.81
N HIS A 253 -34.34 6.39 -6.63
CA HIS A 253 -34.64 5.53 -7.79
C HIS A 253 -35.68 6.11 -8.77
N SER A 254 -35.20 6.66 -9.89
CA SER A 254 -36.00 6.94 -11.08
C SER A 254 -35.21 6.56 -12.35
N ARG A 255 -35.69 5.49 -12.99
CA ARG A 255 -35.43 5.07 -14.37
C ARG A 255 -36.49 5.69 -15.29
N GLY A 256 -36.13 5.99 -16.55
CA GLY A 256 -37.03 6.33 -17.67
C GLY A 256 -36.73 7.73 -18.22
N HIS A 257 -36.52 7.99 -19.51
CA HIS A 257 -37.04 7.35 -20.71
C HIS A 257 -36.12 7.53 -21.93
N ARG A 258 -36.15 6.52 -22.82
CA ARG A 258 -35.68 6.58 -24.21
C ARG A 258 -36.56 7.51 -25.04
N ARG A 259 -35.96 8.26 -25.98
CA ARG A 259 -36.46 8.42 -27.36
C ARG A 259 -35.30 8.49 -28.35
N ALA A 260 -35.28 7.53 -29.28
CA ALA A 260 -34.60 7.58 -30.57
C ALA A 260 -35.28 8.69 -31.44
N SER A 261 -34.78 9.20 -32.56
CA SER A 261 -33.85 8.71 -33.56
C SER A 261 -33.57 9.89 -34.51
N ARG A 262 -32.36 10.02 -35.08
CA ARG A 262 -32.13 10.13 -36.55
C ARG A 262 -30.75 10.70 -36.89
N ASP A 263 -30.03 9.89 -37.67
CA ASP A 263 -29.25 10.25 -38.85
C ASP A 263 -28.78 11.70 -39.02
N ARG A 264 -27.46 11.88 -39.09
CA ARG A 264 -26.83 12.27 -40.36
C ARG A 264 -25.33 12.03 -40.40
N SER A 265 -25.00 11.26 -41.42
CA SER A 265 -23.70 11.02 -42.07
C SER A 265 -22.88 12.28 -42.38
N ALA A 266 -21.57 12.04 -42.61
CA ALA A 266 -20.50 12.87 -43.23
C ALA A 266 -19.37 13.18 -42.22
N LYS A 267 -18.19 12.53 -42.22
CA LYS A 267 -17.20 12.26 -43.28
C LYS A 267 -16.58 13.53 -43.87
N TYR A 268 -15.24 13.56 -43.87
CA TYR A 268 -14.26 14.56 -44.34
C TYR A 268 -13.95 15.67 -43.33
N LYS A 269 -12.70 15.97 -42.97
CA LYS A 269 -11.38 15.78 -43.61
C LYS A 269 -10.33 15.52 -42.53
#